data_AF-A0A7J8Z9E7-F1
#
_entry.id   AF-A0A7J8Z9E7-F1
#
_cell.length_a   1.000
_cell.length_b   1.000
_cell.length_c   1.000
_cell.angle_alpha   90.00
_cell.angle_beta   90.00
_cell.angle_gamma   90.00
#
_symmetry.space_group_name_H-M   'P 1'
#
loop_
_entity.id
_entity.type
_entity.pdbx_description
1 polymer ?
#
loop_
_entity_poly.entity_id
_entity_poly.type
_entity_poly.pdbx_seq_one_letter_code
_entity_poly.pdbx_strand_id
1 'polypeptide(L)'
;KACVAVYPSVVQHDIVWVWPNADPQYKDIITKKKPPYIPELDDPSFSRPMGNRDLPFGYEFLIENLMDFAHLPYAHYGIMRAPTPKGKVDREGGRPLDMKVKKLDINGFVEQEWGNSNFIAPCIFHAFADVEVDEENQRVMFIFMCVPVSPGNSRLIWIFPRKFGVWIDQIVPRWIFHIGVNLVLDSDLYLLHVEERKIMEIGATNWQKACFLPTKSDATVVGFRRWFNKYAGGEIDWKGKYSGALPPSPPREQLMDRNGSKSRLFMTLSSSPASTTESIEPPMPELEADGREKKRFDWYSHWYPVMPICDLDKRVPHAKKVLGLDLVVWWDRNENEWKVFDDTCPHRLAPLSDGRIDQWGRLQCVYHGWCFNGNGDCKLIPQAPLDGPP
;
A
#
# COMPACT_ATOMS: atom_id res chain seq x y z
N LYS A 1 -20.48 -27.83 -5.48
CA LYS A 1 -19.21 -28.21 -4.84
C LYS A 1 -18.70 -27.00 -4.08
N ALA A 2 -18.17 -27.16 -2.87
CA ALA A 2 -17.60 -26.03 -2.13
C ALA A 2 -16.33 -25.55 -2.83
N CYS A 3 -16.24 -24.25 -3.10
CA CYS A 3 -15.07 -23.62 -3.71
C CYS A 3 -14.66 -22.40 -2.87
N VAL A 4 -13.36 -22.15 -2.78
CA VAL A 4 -12.80 -20.92 -2.21
C VAL A 4 -12.85 -19.84 -3.28
N ALA A 5 -13.14 -18.59 -2.90
CA ALA A 5 -13.05 -17.47 -3.82
C ALA A 5 -11.58 -17.21 -4.21
N VAL A 6 -11.32 -17.13 -5.51
CA VAL A 6 -9.99 -16.89 -6.08
C VAL A 6 -9.94 -15.48 -6.64
N TYR A 7 -8.95 -14.71 -6.21
CA TYR A 7 -8.70 -13.39 -6.77
C TYR A 7 -7.75 -13.53 -7.97
N PRO A 8 -7.99 -12.79 -9.08
CA PRO A 8 -7.01 -12.70 -10.14
C PRO A 8 -5.70 -12.15 -9.57
N SER A 9 -4.61 -12.87 -9.79
CA SER A 9 -3.29 -12.54 -9.26
C SER A 9 -2.20 -12.76 -10.30
N VAL A 10 -1.14 -11.96 -10.25
CA VAL A 10 0.02 -12.08 -11.14
C VAL A 10 1.29 -11.68 -10.41
N VAL A 11 2.43 -12.25 -10.79
CA VAL A 11 3.73 -11.76 -10.35
C VAL A 11 4.26 -10.79 -11.39
N GLN A 12 4.55 -9.55 -10.99
CA GLN A 12 5.20 -8.55 -11.84
C GLN A 12 6.20 -7.78 -10.98
N HIS A 13 7.41 -7.55 -11.50
CA HIS A 13 8.50 -6.85 -10.79
C HIS A 13 8.83 -7.49 -9.44
N ASP A 14 8.87 -8.83 -9.39
CA ASP A 14 9.13 -9.62 -8.17
C ASP A 14 8.12 -9.37 -7.03
N ILE A 15 6.91 -8.89 -7.37
CA ILE A 15 5.84 -8.60 -6.42
C ILE A 15 4.59 -9.38 -6.82
N VAL A 16 3.90 -9.97 -5.85
CA VAL A 16 2.55 -10.52 -6.05
C VAL A 16 1.55 -9.37 -6.12
N TRP A 17 0.82 -9.28 -7.22
CA TRP A 17 -0.27 -8.32 -7.43
C TRP A 17 -1.62 -9.04 -7.36
N VAL A 18 -2.64 -8.34 -6.87
CA VAL A 18 -4.02 -8.85 -6.79
C VAL A 18 -5.00 -7.85 -7.39
N TRP A 19 -5.98 -8.35 -8.12
CA TRP A 19 -7.19 -7.64 -8.47
C TRP A 19 -8.23 -7.91 -7.39
N PRO A 20 -8.71 -6.92 -6.62
CA PRO A 20 -9.48 -7.11 -5.39
C PRO A 20 -10.96 -7.46 -5.65
N ASN A 21 -11.26 -8.15 -6.76
CA ASN A 21 -12.59 -8.61 -7.11
C ASN A 21 -12.52 -10.07 -7.61
N ALA A 22 -13.15 -10.97 -6.85
CA ALA A 22 -13.17 -12.41 -7.14
C ALA A 22 -14.35 -12.84 -8.03
N ASP A 23 -15.16 -11.90 -8.54
CA ASP A 23 -16.22 -12.22 -9.49
C ASP A 23 -15.62 -12.93 -10.74
N PRO A 24 -16.18 -14.07 -11.16
CA PRO A 24 -15.70 -14.84 -12.31
C PRO A 24 -15.47 -14.01 -13.59
N GLN A 25 -16.18 -12.91 -13.81
CA GLN A 25 -15.99 -12.04 -14.98
C GLN A 25 -14.58 -11.41 -15.04
N TYR A 26 -13.89 -11.29 -13.90
CA TYR A 26 -12.54 -10.73 -13.80
C TYR A 26 -11.45 -11.79 -13.80
N LYS A 27 -11.77 -13.08 -13.94
CA LYS A 27 -10.76 -14.16 -13.95
C LYS A 27 -9.60 -13.87 -14.91
N ASP A 28 -9.93 -13.38 -16.11
CA ASP A 28 -8.96 -13.07 -17.16
C ASP A 28 -8.64 -11.56 -17.27
N ILE A 29 -8.85 -10.79 -16.20
CA ILE A 29 -8.68 -9.32 -16.19
C ILE A 29 -7.27 -8.89 -16.62
N ILE A 30 -6.25 -9.71 -16.37
CA ILE A 30 -4.87 -9.49 -16.78
C ILE A 30 -4.71 -9.27 -18.30
N THR A 31 -5.61 -9.85 -19.12
CA THR A 31 -5.62 -9.67 -20.58
C THR A 31 -6.13 -8.30 -21.01
N LYS A 32 -6.95 -7.65 -20.17
CA LYS A 32 -7.60 -6.36 -20.46
C LYS A 32 -6.89 -5.20 -19.76
N LYS A 33 -6.47 -5.39 -18.51
CA LYS A 33 -5.79 -4.40 -17.67
C LYS A 33 -4.68 -5.08 -16.89
N LYS A 34 -3.45 -4.62 -17.07
CA LYS A 34 -2.27 -5.10 -16.35
C LYS A 34 -1.97 -4.22 -15.13
N PRO A 35 -1.22 -4.73 -14.13
CA PRO A 35 -0.61 -3.87 -13.12
C PRO A 35 0.21 -2.74 -13.77
N PRO A 36 0.34 -1.56 -13.13
CA PRO A 36 1.18 -0.50 -13.65
C PRO A 36 2.60 -0.99 -13.94
N TYR A 37 3.17 -0.59 -15.07
CA TYR A 37 4.47 -1.05 -15.54
C TYR A 37 5.53 0.05 -15.38
N ILE A 38 6.66 -0.30 -14.75
CA ILE A 38 7.80 0.60 -14.52
C ILE A 38 9.03 -0.02 -15.20
N PRO A 39 9.47 0.49 -16.37
CA PRO A 39 10.53 -0.12 -17.17
C PRO A 39 11.86 -0.29 -16.43
N GLU A 40 12.22 0.66 -15.57
CA GLU A 40 13.44 0.65 -14.77
C GLU A 40 13.50 -0.55 -13.81
N LEU A 41 12.34 -1.18 -13.51
CA LEU A 41 12.29 -2.38 -12.69
C LEU A 41 12.64 -3.68 -13.45
N ASP A 42 12.66 -3.65 -14.78
CA ASP A 42 13.08 -4.80 -15.61
C ASP A 42 14.46 -4.58 -16.27
N ASP A 43 15.00 -3.37 -16.20
CA ASP A 43 16.32 -3.04 -16.74
C ASP A 43 17.42 -3.67 -15.84
N PRO A 44 18.21 -4.63 -16.37
CA PRO A 44 19.24 -5.32 -15.59
C PRO A 44 20.42 -4.43 -15.20
N SER A 45 20.52 -3.21 -15.75
CA SER A 45 21.52 -2.22 -15.32
C SER A 45 21.17 -1.56 -13.98
N PHE A 46 19.93 -1.72 -13.49
CA PHE A 46 19.54 -1.26 -12.17
C PHE A 46 19.68 -2.36 -11.12
N SER A 47 20.29 -2.00 -9.99
CA SER A 47 19.96 -2.67 -8.75
C SER A 47 18.64 -2.14 -8.21
N ARG A 48 17.85 -2.99 -7.57
CA ARG A 48 16.48 -2.68 -7.10
C ARG A 48 16.24 -3.18 -5.67
N PRO A 49 16.97 -2.67 -4.64
CA PRO A 49 16.69 -3.03 -3.26
C PRO A 49 15.23 -2.76 -2.94
N MET A 50 14.57 -3.77 -2.36
CA MET A 50 13.16 -3.71 -2.01
C MET A 50 12.90 -4.20 -0.59
N GLY A 51 11.89 -3.61 0.02
CA GLY A 51 11.33 -4.03 1.28
C GLY A 51 9.89 -3.62 1.41
N ASN A 52 9.26 -4.10 2.46
CA ASN A 52 7.87 -3.81 2.75
C ASN A 52 7.66 -3.67 4.25
N ARG A 53 6.59 -2.96 4.64
CA ARG A 53 6.16 -2.84 6.03
C ARG A 53 4.69 -2.46 6.13
N ASP A 54 3.99 -3.08 7.07
CA ASP A 54 2.67 -2.61 7.51
C ASP A 54 2.86 -1.53 8.58
N LEU A 55 2.15 -0.42 8.42
CA LEU A 55 2.25 0.79 9.21
C LEU A 55 0.91 1.07 9.88
N PRO A 56 0.89 1.40 11.19
CA PRO A 56 -0.34 1.53 11.97
C PRO A 56 -0.98 2.91 11.79
N PHE A 57 -1.10 3.40 10.56
CA PHE A 57 -1.85 4.61 10.21
C PHE A 57 -2.39 4.52 8.78
N GLY A 58 -3.41 5.32 8.47
CA GLY A 58 -4.12 5.33 7.21
C GLY A 58 -3.25 5.54 5.96
N TYR A 59 -3.76 5.07 4.83
CA TYR A 59 -3.08 5.11 3.53
C TYR A 59 -2.87 6.55 3.04
N GLU A 60 -3.82 7.43 3.29
CA GLU A 60 -3.78 8.84 2.92
C GLU A 60 -2.67 9.60 3.66
N PHE A 61 -2.43 9.27 4.93
CA PHE A 61 -1.35 9.87 5.72
C PHE A 61 0.01 9.34 5.28
N LEU A 62 0.11 8.05 4.94
CA LEU A 62 1.32 7.46 4.38
C LEU A 62 1.75 8.16 3.09
N ILE A 63 0.82 8.30 2.15
CA ILE A 63 1.17 8.84 0.83
C ILE A 63 1.46 10.34 0.89
N GLU A 64 0.79 11.09 1.75
CA GLU A 64 1.08 12.51 1.99
C GLU A 64 2.45 12.72 2.60
N ASN A 65 2.80 11.95 3.63
CA ASN A 65 4.13 12.01 4.23
C ASN A 65 5.22 11.76 3.19
N LEU A 66 5.02 10.78 2.30
CA LEU A 66 5.99 10.47 1.24
C LEU A 66 6.06 11.56 0.15
N MET A 67 4.98 12.31 -0.06
CA MET A 67 4.92 13.41 -1.03
C MET A 67 5.50 14.72 -0.50
N ASP A 68 5.59 14.88 0.81
CA ASP A 68 6.21 16.02 1.48
C ASP A 68 7.73 15.82 1.56
N PHE A 69 8.47 16.31 0.57
CA PHE A 69 9.93 16.29 0.64
C PHE A 69 10.52 17.37 1.56
N ALA A 70 9.73 18.36 1.97
CA ALA A 70 10.22 19.48 2.76
C ALA A 70 10.53 19.08 4.19
N HIS A 71 9.84 18.08 4.76
CA HIS A 71 10.11 17.63 6.13
C HIS A 71 11.42 16.84 6.27
N LEU A 72 11.95 16.24 5.19
CA LEU A 72 13.07 15.28 5.27
C LEU A 72 14.31 15.79 6.04
N PRO A 73 14.80 17.02 5.80
CA PRO A 73 15.97 17.54 6.51
C PRO A 73 15.71 17.74 8.02
N TYR A 74 14.46 17.93 8.41
CA TYR A 74 14.06 18.21 9.78
C TYR A 74 13.72 16.92 10.56
N ALA A 75 12.83 16.08 10.03
CA ALA A 75 12.37 14.88 10.75
C ALA A 75 13.42 13.76 10.76
N HIS A 76 14.25 13.67 9.71
CA HIS A 76 15.26 12.63 9.59
C HIS A 76 16.68 13.16 9.79
N TYR A 77 16.82 14.31 10.46
CA TYR A 77 18.11 14.89 10.79
C TYR A 77 18.99 13.89 11.55
N GLY A 78 20.19 13.63 11.03
CA GLY A 78 21.14 12.65 11.61
C GLY A 78 20.81 11.18 11.34
N ILE A 79 19.64 10.86 10.78
CA ILE A 79 19.25 9.51 10.33
C ILE A 79 19.57 9.35 8.84
N MET A 80 19.05 10.25 8.00
CA MET A 80 19.37 10.28 6.57
C MET A 80 20.70 11.00 6.34
N ARG A 81 21.72 10.25 5.93
CA ARG A 81 22.99 10.82 5.45
C ARG A 81 22.83 11.28 4.01
N ALA A 82 22.07 12.34 3.79
CA ALA A 82 21.99 12.97 2.47
C ALA A 82 23.27 13.76 2.18
N PRO A 83 23.76 13.79 0.92
CA PRO A 83 24.83 14.70 0.53
C PRO A 83 24.43 16.14 0.85
N THR A 84 25.38 16.92 1.39
CA THR A 84 25.14 18.33 1.69
C THR A 84 24.80 19.07 0.38
N PRO A 85 23.62 19.71 0.27
CA PRO A 85 23.25 20.38 -0.97
C PRO A 85 24.24 21.50 -1.31
N LYS A 86 24.62 21.62 -2.59
CA LYS A 86 25.36 22.81 -3.08
C LYS A 86 24.41 24.00 -3.08
N GLY A 87 24.63 24.99 -2.20
CA GLY A 87 23.87 26.24 -2.16
C GLY A 87 23.55 26.72 -0.75
N LYS A 88 22.68 27.73 -0.65
CA LYS A 88 22.16 28.21 0.64
C LYS A 88 21.13 27.21 1.16
N VAL A 89 21.45 26.59 2.28
CA VAL A 89 20.56 25.77 3.08
C VAL A 89 20.42 26.40 4.46
N ASP A 90 19.33 26.08 5.17
CA ASP A 90 19.24 26.41 6.59
C ASP A 90 20.11 25.47 7.46
N ARG A 91 19.99 25.60 8.78
CA ARG A 91 20.81 24.83 9.74
C ARG A 91 20.58 23.32 9.63
N GLU A 92 19.36 22.89 9.32
CA GLU A 92 18.95 21.50 9.21
C GLU A 92 19.15 20.94 7.79
N GLY A 93 19.52 21.78 6.82
CA GLY A 93 19.74 21.39 5.42
C GLY A 93 18.55 21.63 4.51
N GLY A 94 17.51 22.31 5.00
CA GLY A 94 16.33 22.72 4.25
C GLY A 94 16.62 23.76 3.18
N ARG A 95 15.85 23.69 2.09
CA ARG A 95 15.89 24.65 0.98
C ARG A 95 14.49 24.85 0.41
N PRO A 96 14.18 26.01 -0.20
CA PRO A 96 12.92 26.18 -0.91
C PRO A 96 12.76 25.14 -2.03
N LEU A 97 11.60 24.50 -2.09
CA LEU A 97 11.19 23.62 -3.18
C LEU A 97 10.07 24.31 -3.96
N ASP A 98 10.24 24.51 -5.26
CA ASP A 98 9.20 25.06 -6.15
C ASP A 98 8.51 23.90 -6.88
N MET A 99 7.51 23.32 -6.23
CA MET A 99 6.76 22.18 -6.75
C MET A 99 5.50 22.65 -7.45
N LYS A 100 5.16 22.05 -8.60
CA LYS A 100 3.95 22.37 -9.37
C LYS A 100 3.35 21.12 -10.00
N VAL A 101 2.08 20.88 -9.68
CA VAL A 101 1.28 19.84 -10.34
C VAL A 101 0.86 20.33 -11.72
N LYS A 102 1.29 19.63 -12.78
CA LYS A 102 1.02 20.01 -14.17
C LYS A 102 -0.19 19.32 -14.76
N LYS A 103 -0.33 18.03 -14.51
CA LYS A 103 -1.44 17.23 -15.01
C LYS A 103 -2.06 16.46 -13.85
N LEU A 104 -3.38 16.52 -13.71
CA LEU A 104 -4.15 15.78 -12.73
C LEU A 104 -5.40 15.21 -13.40
N ASP A 105 -5.55 13.89 -13.38
CA ASP A 105 -6.71 13.17 -13.88
C ASP A 105 -7.05 11.98 -12.97
N ILE A 106 -8.07 11.19 -13.31
CA ILE A 106 -8.54 10.08 -12.46
C ILE A 106 -7.45 9.03 -12.20
N ASN A 107 -6.45 8.91 -13.08
CA ASN A 107 -5.35 7.96 -12.95
C ASN A 107 -4.17 8.51 -12.12
N GLY A 108 -4.25 9.75 -11.63
CA GLY A 108 -3.25 10.37 -10.77
C GLY A 108 -2.73 11.71 -11.31
N PHE A 109 -1.47 12.05 -11.02
CA PHE A 109 -0.90 13.36 -11.39
C PHE A 109 0.62 13.34 -11.59
N VAL A 110 1.16 14.38 -12.25
CA VAL A 110 2.58 14.55 -12.61
C VAL A 110 3.08 15.93 -12.18
N GLU A 111 4.26 15.97 -11.55
CA GLU A 111 5.00 17.20 -11.19
C GLU A 111 6.03 17.59 -12.27
N GLN A 112 6.41 18.87 -12.39
CA GLN A 112 7.43 19.29 -13.38
C GLN A 112 8.44 20.35 -12.88
N GLU A 113 9.63 20.26 -13.49
CA GLU A 113 10.83 21.12 -13.63
C GLU A 113 12.03 20.97 -12.68
N TRP A 114 11.89 20.61 -11.41
CA TRP A 114 13.01 20.10 -10.60
C TRP A 114 12.47 19.06 -9.61
N GLY A 115 12.59 17.77 -9.96
CA GLY A 115 12.01 16.63 -9.22
C GLY A 115 10.81 16.04 -9.96
N ASN A 116 11.03 14.99 -10.78
CA ASN A 116 9.95 14.36 -11.57
C ASN A 116 9.08 13.44 -10.70
N SER A 117 8.44 13.95 -9.65
CA SER A 117 7.52 13.09 -8.88
C SER A 117 6.21 12.87 -9.64
N ASN A 118 5.67 11.66 -9.59
CA ASN A 118 4.31 11.43 -10.08
C ASN A 118 3.53 10.47 -9.17
N PHE A 119 2.22 10.50 -9.30
CA PHE A 119 1.32 9.62 -8.60
C PHE A 119 0.52 8.84 -9.63
N ILE A 120 0.56 7.52 -9.56
CA ILE A 120 -0.22 6.60 -10.37
C ILE A 120 -1.24 5.94 -9.44
N ALA A 121 -2.50 6.30 -9.63
CA ALA A 121 -3.57 5.85 -8.77
C ALA A 121 -3.80 4.33 -8.88
N PRO A 122 -4.14 3.65 -7.76
CA PRO A 122 -4.31 4.23 -6.44
C PRO A 122 -3.02 4.25 -5.62
N CYS A 123 -2.02 3.42 -5.93
CA CYS A 123 -1.04 3.05 -4.91
C CYS A 123 0.40 3.50 -5.18
N ILE A 124 0.76 4.03 -6.34
CA ILE A 124 2.18 4.24 -6.66
C ILE A 124 2.54 5.72 -6.63
N PHE A 125 3.52 6.07 -5.80
CA PHE A 125 4.21 7.34 -5.84
C PHE A 125 5.66 7.09 -6.24
N HIS A 126 6.11 7.72 -7.33
CA HIS A 126 7.52 7.71 -7.73
C HIS A 126 8.10 9.10 -7.66
N ALA A 127 9.36 9.19 -7.26
CA ALA A 127 10.12 10.42 -7.22
C ALA A 127 11.55 10.17 -7.70
N PHE A 128 12.18 11.23 -8.18
CA PHE A 128 13.58 11.18 -8.59
C PHE A 128 14.35 12.25 -7.85
N ALA A 129 15.57 11.90 -7.47
CA ALA A 129 16.53 12.85 -6.96
C ALA A 129 17.82 12.71 -7.77
N ASP A 130 18.39 13.85 -8.16
CA ASP A 130 19.73 13.89 -8.71
C ASP A 130 20.74 13.96 -7.56
N VAL A 131 21.67 13.02 -7.56
CA VAL A 131 22.70 12.82 -6.54
C VAL A 131 24.05 12.85 -7.23
N GLU A 132 24.98 13.65 -6.71
CA GLU A 132 26.34 13.69 -7.23
C GLU A 132 27.15 12.55 -6.57
N VAL A 133 27.66 11.65 -7.39
CA VAL A 133 28.50 10.51 -6.98
C VAL A 133 29.76 10.54 -7.83
N ASP A 134 30.93 10.62 -7.20
CA ASP A 134 32.23 10.68 -7.89
C ASP A 134 32.31 11.79 -8.98
N GLU A 135 31.81 12.99 -8.65
CA GLU A 135 31.74 14.16 -9.56
C GLU A 135 30.81 13.99 -10.78
N GLU A 136 30.07 12.88 -10.87
CA GLU A 136 29.03 12.66 -11.87
C GLU A 136 27.62 12.81 -11.27
N ASN A 137 26.73 13.49 -11.98
CA ASN A 137 25.32 13.54 -11.61
C ASN A 137 24.64 12.21 -11.94
N GLN A 138 24.27 11.47 -10.90
CA GLN A 138 23.53 10.23 -10.96
C GLN A 138 22.09 10.46 -10.56
N ARG A 139 21.15 9.83 -11.26
CA ARG A 139 19.73 9.93 -10.94
C ARG A 139 19.28 8.72 -10.12
N VAL A 140 18.81 8.98 -8.89
CA VAL A 140 18.21 7.99 -8.01
C VAL A 140 16.70 8.03 -8.17
N MET A 141 16.08 6.85 -8.21
CA MET A 141 14.62 6.74 -8.25
C MET A 141 14.11 6.11 -6.95
N PHE A 142 13.06 6.71 -6.41
CA PHE A 142 12.31 6.20 -5.27
C PHE A 142 10.94 5.79 -5.76
N ILE A 143 10.57 4.52 -5.56
CA ILE A 143 9.23 4.02 -5.84
C ILE A 143 8.62 3.57 -4.52
N PHE A 144 7.48 4.14 -4.21
CA PHE A 144 6.68 3.81 -3.05
C PHE A 144 5.33 3.29 -3.51
N MET A 145 5.00 2.07 -3.13
CA MET A 145 3.67 1.49 -3.33
C MET A 145 2.94 1.51 -1.99
N CYS A 146 2.02 2.44 -1.84
CA CYS A 146 1.19 2.68 -0.67
C CYS A 146 -0.14 1.92 -0.83
N VAL A 147 -0.39 0.93 0.01
CA VAL A 147 -1.52 0.02 -0.12
C VAL A 147 -2.46 0.23 1.07
N PRO A 148 -3.75 0.53 0.83
CA PRO A 148 -4.73 0.54 1.89
C PRO A 148 -4.91 -0.87 2.45
N VAL A 149 -4.70 -1.06 3.75
CA VAL A 149 -4.85 -2.37 4.42
C VAL A 149 -6.21 -2.43 5.10
N SER A 150 -6.48 -1.50 6.02
CA SER A 150 -7.75 -1.27 6.70
C SER A 150 -7.77 0.16 7.26
N PRO A 151 -8.88 0.68 7.81
CA PRO A 151 -8.84 1.96 8.51
C PRO A 151 -7.73 1.99 9.57
N GLY A 152 -6.96 3.08 9.59
CA GLY A 152 -5.79 3.23 10.47
C GLY A 152 -4.62 2.31 10.19
N ASN A 153 -4.59 1.62 9.05
CA ASN A 153 -3.49 0.73 8.69
C ASN A 153 -3.20 0.77 7.19
N SER A 154 -1.92 0.87 6.86
CA SER A 154 -1.44 0.89 5.48
C SER A 154 -0.24 -0.04 5.33
N ARG A 155 0.10 -0.39 4.09
CA ARG A 155 1.33 -1.10 3.76
C ARG A 155 2.15 -0.24 2.82
N LEU A 156 3.43 -0.11 3.12
CA LEU A 156 4.42 0.47 2.23
C LEU A 156 5.25 -0.66 1.63
N ILE A 157 5.32 -0.74 0.30
CA ILE A 157 6.38 -1.47 -0.40
C ILE A 157 7.26 -0.41 -1.05
N TRP A 158 8.54 -0.38 -0.69
CA TRP A 158 9.50 0.57 -1.25
C TRP A 158 10.49 -0.18 -2.15
N ILE A 159 10.87 0.49 -3.24
CA ILE A 159 11.87 0.01 -4.19
C ILE A 159 12.74 1.20 -4.54
N PHE A 160 14.06 1.06 -4.42
CA PHE A 160 15.01 2.16 -4.67
C PHE A 160 15.98 1.83 -5.82
N PRO A 161 15.52 1.88 -7.09
CA PRO A 161 16.38 1.56 -8.21
C PRO A 161 17.54 2.54 -8.36
N ARG A 162 18.74 2.00 -8.58
CA ARG A 162 19.96 2.77 -8.84
C ARG A 162 20.89 2.06 -9.82
N LYS A 163 21.60 2.84 -10.66
CA LYS A 163 22.61 2.35 -11.62
C LYS A 163 24.04 2.36 -11.09
N PHE A 164 24.29 3.08 -9.99
CA PHE A 164 25.62 3.23 -9.40
C PHE A 164 25.75 2.43 -8.11
N GLY A 165 26.99 2.04 -7.78
CA GLY A 165 27.29 1.28 -6.56
C GLY A 165 26.54 -0.06 -6.46
N VAL A 166 26.18 -0.67 -7.60
CA VAL A 166 25.43 -1.94 -7.67
C VAL A 166 26.20 -3.09 -7.02
N TRP A 167 27.53 -3.06 -7.05
CA TRP A 167 28.39 -4.04 -6.37
C TRP A 167 28.13 -4.09 -4.85
N ILE A 168 27.66 -3.00 -4.24
CA ILE A 168 27.36 -2.93 -2.80
C ILE A 168 26.30 -3.98 -2.44
N ASP A 169 25.33 -4.25 -3.32
CA ASP A 169 24.25 -5.20 -3.03
C ASP A 169 24.74 -6.66 -3.02
N GLN A 170 25.93 -6.93 -3.56
CA GLN A 170 26.59 -8.25 -3.49
C GLN A 170 27.36 -8.46 -2.18
N ILE A 171 27.74 -7.38 -1.50
CA ILE A 171 28.61 -7.41 -0.31
C ILE A 171 27.83 -7.05 0.96
N VAL A 172 26.86 -6.16 0.86
CA VAL A 172 26.04 -5.68 1.96
C VAL A 172 24.76 -6.51 2.04
N PRO A 173 24.54 -7.27 3.13
CA PRO A 173 23.32 -8.02 3.30
C PRO A 173 22.07 -7.14 3.27
N ARG A 174 20.99 -7.67 2.66
CA ARG A 174 19.69 -7.00 2.52
C ARG A 174 19.16 -6.39 3.82
N TRP A 175 19.36 -7.06 4.97
CA TRP A 175 18.85 -6.60 6.26
C TRP A 175 19.49 -5.28 6.73
N ILE A 176 20.70 -4.94 6.26
CA ILE A 176 21.35 -3.65 6.61
C ILE A 176 20.59 -2.50 5.94
N PHE A 177 20.23 -2.65 4.65
CA PHE A 177 19.38 -1.68 3.97
C PHE A 177 18.01 -1.58 4.65
N HIS A 178 17.45 -2.70 5.10
CA HIS A 178 16.21 -2.70 5.86
C HIS A 178 16.32 -1.89 7.15
N ILE A 179 17.41 -1.98 7.91
CA ILE A 179 17.58 -1.18 9.14
C ILE A 179 17.52 0.30 8.82
N GLY A 180 18.29 0.77 7.83
CA GLY A 180 18.35 2.19 7.47
C GLY A 180 16.98 2.75 7.09
N VAL A 181 16.26 2.07 6.20
CA VAL A 181 14.92 2.51 5.77
C VAL A 181 13.92 2.46 6.92
N ASN A 182 13.98 1.45 7.78
CA ASN A 182 13.06 1.37 8.90
C ASN A 182 13.30 2.45 9.96
N LEU A 183 14.55 2.90 10.17
CA LEU A 183 14.81 4.03 11.08
C LEU A 183 14.14 5.32 10.60
N VAL A 184 14.12 5.54 9.27
CA VAL A 184 13.40 6.67 8.65
C VAL A 184 11.90 6.50 8.85
N LEU A 185 11.34 5.31 8.60
CA LEU A 185 9.90 5.08 8.83
C LEU A 185 9.50 5.21 10.31
N ASP A 186 10.38 4.77 11.22
CA ASP A 186 10.13 4.82 12.68
C ASP A 186 10.11 6.26 13.21
N SER A 187 10.80 7.22 12.57
CA SER A 187 10.81 8.62 13.03
C SER A 187 9.46 9.32 12.85
N ASP A 188 8.69 8.92 11.85
CA ASP A 188 7.40 9.56 11.51
C ASP A 188 6.20 8.80 12.09
N LEU A 189 6.38 7.50 12.36
CA LEU A 189 5.29 6.56 12.65
C LEU A 189 4.32 7.04 13.74
N TYR A 190 4.86 7.47 14.89
CA TYR A 190 4.02 7.93 16.00
C TYR A 190 3.33 9.26 15.68
N LEU A 191 4.01 10.16 14.96
CA LEU A 191 3.45 11.45 14.58
C LEU A 191 2.24 11.25 13.66
N LEU A 192 2.41 10.45 12.60
CA LEU A 192 1.36 10.15 11.62
C LEU A 192 0.16 9.42 12.26
N HIS A 193 0.43 8.49 13.19
CA HIS A 193 -0.63 7.82 13.95
C HIS A 193 -1.50 8.78 14.76
N VAL A 194 -0.88 9.79 15.39
CA VAL A 194 -1.60 10.78 16.19
C VAL A 194 -2.28 11.81 15.30
N GLU A 195 -1.64 12.21 14.21
CA GLU A 195 -2.18 13.13 13.21
C GLU A 195 -3.50 12.61 12.62
N GLU A 196 -3.54 11.36 12.19
CA GLU A 196 -4.73 10.72 11.63
C GLU A 196 -5.94 10.86 12.58
N ARG A 197 -5.73 10.59 13.87
CA ARG A 197 -6.79 10.67 14.88
C ARG A 197 -7.30 12.09 15.08
N LYS A 198 -6.41 13.08 15.12
CA LYS A 198 -6.79 14.49 15.25
C LYS A 198 -7.56 14.98 14.04
N ILE A 199 -7.17 14.59 12.83
CA ILE A 199 -7.88 14.96 11.61
C ILE A 199 -9.26 14.30 11.56
N MET A 200 -9.39 13.07 12.06
CA MET A 200 -10.69 12.42 12.18
C MET A 200 -11.65 13.10 13.16
N GLU A 201 -11.14 13.64 14.28
CA GLU A 201 -11.96 14.44 15.22
C GLU A 201 -12.48 15.74 14.60
N ILE A 202 -11.69 16.36 13.71
CA ILE A 202 -12.05 17.60 13.00
C ILE A 202 -12.96 17.32 11.79
N GLY A 203 -12.94 16.08 11.29
CA GLY A 203 -13.63 15.61 10.09
C GLY A 203 -12.75 15.73 8.84
N ALA A 204 -12.67 14.65 8.05
CA ALA A 204 -11.76 14.54 6.90
C ALA A 204 -11.96 15.62 5.82
N THR A 205 -13.18 16.13 5.65
CA THR A 205 -13.49 17.21 4.71
C THR A 205 -13.03 18.59 5.19
N ASN A 206 -12.79 18.75 6.49
CA ASN A 206 -12.35 19.99 7.14
C ASN A 206 -10.83 20.03 7.38
N TRP A 207 -10.05 19.15 6.75
CA TRP A 207 -8.60 19.02 7.00
C TRP A 207 -7.81 20.34 6.90
N GLN A 208 -8.26 21.28 6.06
CA GLN A 208 -7.64 22.62 5.92
C GLN A 208 -7.74 23.48 7.18
N LYS A 209 -8.71 23.19 8.06
CA LYS A 209 -8.81 23.81 9.40
C LYS A 209 -7.80 23.22 10.38
N ALA A 210 -7.35 21.97 10.14
CA ALA A 210 -6.35 21.29 10.94
C ALA A 210 -4.92 21.62 10.49
N CYS A 211 -4.69 21.69 9.17
CA CYS A 211 -3.37 21.87 8.57
C CYS A 211 -3.38 23.02 7.56
N PHE A 212 -2.50 24.01 7.77
CA PHE A 212 -2.28 25.12 6.84
C PHE A 212 -1.11 24.78 5.92
N LEU A 213 -1.38 24.61 4.63
CA LEU A 213 -0.38 24.28 3.58
C LEU A 213 -0.23 25.45 2.58
N PRO A 214 0.47 26.53 2.94
CA PRO A 214 0.49 27.75 2.14
C PRO A 214 1.58 27.77 1.07
N THR A 215 2.49 26.80 1.05
CA THR A 215 3.75 26.91 0.32
C THR A 215 3.75 26.12 -0.98
N LYS A 216 4.66 26.49 -1.88
CA LYS A 216 4.88 25.75 -3.12
C LYS A 216 5.44 24.35 -2.87
N SER A 217 6.12 24.09 -1.76
CA SER A 217 6.58 22.76 -1.38
C SER A 217 5.44 21.80 -1.05
N ASP A 218 4.23 22.31 -0.81
CA ASP A 218 3.07 21.48 -0.48
C ASP A 218 2.28 21.05 -1.74
N ALA A 219 2.74 21.41 -2.94
CA ALA A 219 1.94 21.29 -4.15
C ALA A 219 1.54 19.84 -4.50
N THR A 220 2.40 18.86 -4.24
CA THR A 220 2.15 17.42 -4.45
C THR A 220 1.13 16.88 -3.46
N VAL A 221 1.25 17.24 -2.17
CA VAL A 221 0.28 16.91 -1.11
C VAL A 221 -1.09 17.50 -1.44
N VAL A 222 -1.14 18.79 -1.82
CA VAL A 222 -2.37 19.45 -2.29
C VAL A 222 -2.92 18.78 -3.54
N GLY A 223 -2.05 18.37 -4.47
CA GLY A 223 -2.40 17.60 -5.66
C GLY A 223 -3.09 16.28 -5.33
N PHE A 224 -2.53 15.51 -4.39
CA PHE A 224 -3.11 14.27 -3.91
C PHE A 224 -4.46 14.48 -3.22
N ARG A 225 -4.56 15.41 -2.26
CA ARG A 225 -5.83 15.71 -1.59
C ARG A 225 -6.91 16.17 -2.58
N ARG A 226 -6.55 16.98 -3.59
CA ARG A 226 -7.47 17.37 -4.68
C ARG A 226 -7.92 16.17 -5.49
N TRP A 227 -7.00 15.28 -5.87
CA TRP A 227 -7.33 14.04 -6.58
C TRP A 227 -8.25 13.14 -5.76
N PHE A 228 -7.91 12.92 -4.49
CA PHE A 228 -8.63 12.05 -3.56
C PHE A 228 -10.06 12.56 -3.33
N ASN A 229 -10.23 13.86 -3.08
CA ASN A 229 -11.55 14.46 -2.92
C ASN A 229 -12.37 14.43 -4.22
N LYS A 230 -11.75 14.79 -5.36
CA LYS A 230 -12.47 14.91 -6.64
C LYS A 230 -12.90 13.55 -7.21
N TYR A 231 -12.04 12.54 -7.15
CA TYR A 231 -12.27 11.26 -7.83
C TYR A 231 -12.68 10.15 -6.85
N ALA A 232 -12.06 10.05 -5.67
CA ALA A 232 -12.38 9.01 -4.69
C ALA A 232 -13.51 9.42 -3.72
N GLY A 233 -13.89 10.70 -3.69
CA GLY A 233 -14.92 11.23 -2.78
C GLY A 233 -14.40 11.55 -1.38
N GLY A 234 -13.07 11.62 -1.20
CA GLY A 234 -12.43 11.94 0.07
C GLY A 234 -12.32 10.76 1.05
N GLU A 235 -12.61 9.54 0.59
CA GLU A 235 -12.49 8.32 1.39
C GLU A 235 -12.13 7.12 0.53
N ILE A 236 -11.62 6.07 1.18
CA ILE A 236 -11.42 4.76 0.56
C ILE A 236 -12.76 4.01 0.61
N ASP A 237 -13.16 3.41 -0.51
CA ASP A 237 -14.33 2.53 -0.53
C ASP A 237 -13.99 1.19 0.12
N TRP A 238 -14.51 0.98 1.33
CA TRP A 238 -14.35 -0.27 2.07
C TRP A 238 -15.53 -1.25 1.86
N LYS A 239 -16.45 -0.99 0.93
CA LYS A 239 -17.68 -1.77 0.70
C LYS A 239 -18.51 -2.02 1.96
N GLY A 240 -18.59 -1.02 2.84
CA GLY A 240 -19.36 -1.10 4.09
C GLY A 240 -18.79 -2.06 5.14
N LYS A 241 -17.56 -2.58 4.98
CA LYS A 241 -16.91 -3.46 5.97
C LYS A 241 -16.54 -2.75 7.28
N TYR A 242 -16.42 -1.42 7.25
CA TYR A 242 -16.04 -0.62 8.39
C TYR A 242 -17.03 0.52 8.60
N SER A 243 -17.20 0.93 9.86
CA SER A 243 -18.08 2.03 10.28
C SER A 243 -17.47 3.42 10.07
N GLY A 244 -16.22 3.50 9.59
CA GLY A 244 -15.44 4.73 9.53
C GLY A 244 -14.67 5.08 10.80
N ALA A 245 -14.85 4.32 11.90
CA ALA A 245 -14.06 4.50 13.12
C ALA A 245 -12.69 3.81 13.04
N LEU A 246 -11.66 4.43 13.64
CA LEU A 246 -10.35 3.81 13.80
C LEU A 246 -10.35 2.77 14.91
N PRO A 247 -9.47 1.76 14.83
CA PRO A 247 -9.19 0.92 15.98
C PRO A 247 -8.63 1.75 17.15
N PRO A 248 -8.85 1.31 18.40
CA PRO A 248 -8.23 1.92 19.58
C PRO A 248 -6.71 2.03 19.43
N SER A 249 -6.12 3.12 19.92
CA SER A 249 -4.68 3.29 19.90
C SER A 249 -4.03 2.37 20.93
N PRO A 250 -3.05 1.52 20.56
CA PRO A 250 -2.24 0.83 21.54
C PRO A 250 -1.29 1.81 22.26
N PRO A 251 -0.72 1.44 23.42
CA PRO A 251 0.35 2.21 24.05
C PRO A 251 1.51 2.48 23.08
N ARG A 252 2.16 3.63 23.23
CA ARG A 252 3.24 4.08 22.33
C ARG A 252 4.35 3.04 22.19
N GLU A 253 4.69 2.34 23.27
CA GLU A 253 5.74 1.31 23.27
C GLU A 253 5.36 0.13 22.39
N GLN A 254 4.08 -0.27 22.38
CA GLN A 254 3.57 -1.33 21.50
C GLN A 254 3.47 -0.86 20.05
N LEU A 255 3.12 0.40 19.83
CA LEU A 255 3.09 1.00 18.49
C LEU A 255 4.50 1.05 17.87
N MET A 256 5.52 1.31 18.69
CA MET A 256 6.92 1.31 18.29
C MET A 256 7.57 -0.08 18.32
N ASP A 257 6.88 -1.11 18.86
CA ASP A 257 7.39 -2.47 18.88
C ASP A 257 7.25 -3.12 17.50
N ARG A 258 8.39 -3.38 16.88
CA ARG A 258 8.49 -3.98 15.54
C ARG A 258 8.08 -5.47 15.53
N ASN A 259 8.11 -6.14 16.69
CA ASN A 259 7.81 -7.57 16.81
C ASN A 259 6.34 -7.87 17.16
N GLY A 260 5.55 -6.85 17.50
CA GLY A 260 4.17 -6.99 18.00
C GLY A 260 3.11 -7.41 16.96
N SER A 261 3.40 -7.30 15.65
CA SER A 261 2.42 -7.57 14.58
C SER A 261 2.00 -9.05 14.41
N LYS A 262 2.39 -9.96 15.32
CA LYS A 262 1.93 -11.37 15.35
C LYS A 262 0.77 -11.63 16.32
N SER A 263 0.16 -10.61 16.92
CA SER A 263 -0.94 -10.83 17.85
C SER A 263 -2.30 -10.88 17.14
N ARG A 264 -2.79 -12.10 16.91
CA ARG A 264 -4.21 -12.37 16.66
C ARG A 264 -5.02 -12.03 17.91
N LEU A 265 -6.11 -11.28 17.78
CA LEU A 265 -7.29 -11.44 18.64
C LEU A 265 -8.52 -10.74 18.04
N PHE A 266 -9.59 -11.53 17.91
CA PHE A 266 -10.97 -11.14 17.59
C PHE A 266 -11.58 -10.28 18.71
N MET A 267 -12.47 -9.33 18.39
CA MET A 267 -13.93 -9.42 18.69
C MET A 267 -14.71 -8.17 18.25
N THR A 268 -15.94 -8.44 17.79
CA THR A 268 -17.09 -7.57 17.47
C THR A 268 -17.43 -6.53 18.52
N LEU A 269 -17.91 -5.34 18.11
CA LEU A 269 -18.96 -4.61 18.84
C LEU A 269 -19.85 -3.74 17.94
N SER A 270 -21.11 -3.69 18.37
CA SER A 270 -22.32 -3.12 17.77
C SER A 270 -22.29 -1.59 17.63
N SER A 271 -22.99 -1.07 16.62
CA SER A 271 -23.21 0.35 16.35
C SER A 271 -24.44 0.91 17.07
N SER A 272 -24.38 2.20 17.40
CA SER A 272 -25.54 3.08 17.63
C SER A 272 -25.24 4.44 16.99
N PRO A 273 -26.25 5.15 16.45
CA PRO A 273 -26.02 6.31 15.58
C PRO A 273 -25.93 7.60 16.38
N ALA A 274 -25.11 8.54 15.91
CA ALA A 274 -25.10 9.92 16.40
C ALA A 274 -25.54 10.90 15.31
N SER A 275 -26.26 11.91 15.79
CA SER A 275 -27.11 12.90 15.12
C SER A 275 -26.39 13.82 14.15
N THR A 276 -27.13 14.24 13.12
CA THR A 276 -26.84 15.33 12.19
C THR A 276 -26.87 16.70 12.88
N THR A 277 -25.94 17.56 12.48
CA THR A 277 -26.05 19.02 12.60
C THR A 277 -25.47 19.64 11.33
N GLU A 278 -26.29 20.44 10.65
CA GLU A 278 -25.93 21.23 9.47
C GLU A 278 -24.95 22.35 9.84
N SER A 279 -23.97 22.61 8.96
CA SER A 279 -23.08 23.77 9.05
C SER A 279 -23.05 24.53 7.73
N ILE A 280 -23.15 25.85 7.84
CA ILE A 280 -23.16 26.85 6.77
C ILE A 280 -21.73 27.05 6.23
N GLU A 281 -21.55 26.93 4.91
CA GLU A 281 -20.30 27.16 4.18
C GLU A 281 -20.17 28.61 3.68
N PRO A 282 -18.96 29.20 3.61
CA PRO A 282 -18.66 30.32 2.71
C PRO A 282 -18.18 29.82 1.32
N PRO A 283 -18.44 30.57 0.23
CA PRO A 283 -18.36 30.03 -1.13
C PRO A 283 -16.92 29.91 -1.65
N MET A 284 -16.63 28.77 -2.28
CA MET A 284 -15.44 28.57 -3.12
C MET A 284 -15.61 29.29 -4.49
N PRO A 285 -14.51 29.67 -5.17
CA PRO A 285 -14.58 30.00 -6.59
C PRO A 285 -14.90 28.72 -7.39
N GLU A 286 -16.10 28.66 -7.95
CA GLU A 286 -16.50 27.61 -8.89
C GLU A 286 -15.68 27.75 -10.18
N LEU A 287 -14.87 26.74 -10.47
CA LEU A 287 -14.40 26.49 -11.83
C LEU A 287 -15.43 25.60 -12.53
N GLU A 288 -15.89 26.08 -13.68
CA GLU A 288 -17.00 25.56 -14.48
C GLU A 288 -17.06 24.02 -14.50
N ALA A 289 -18.19 23.49 -14.05
CA ALA A 289 -18.50 22.08 -14.13
C ALA A 289 -18.79 21.68 -15.58
N ASP A 290 -17.82 21.03 -16.23
CA ASP A 290 -18.08 20.30 -17.48
C ASP A 290 -19.14 19.21 -17.22
N GLY A 291 -20.29 19.32 -17.89
CA GLY A 291 -21.52 18.55 -17.69
C GLY A 291 -21.46 17.07 -18.11
N ARG A 292 -20.29 16.43 -18.05
CA ARG A 292 -20.14 14.98 -18.19
C ARG A 292 -20.21 14.35 -16.81
N GLU A 293 -20.94 13.24 -16.67
CA GLU A 293 -20.97 12.43 -15.44
C GLU A 293 -19.56 12.36 -14.85
N LYS A 294 -19.38 12.89 -13.63
CA LYS A 294 -18.09 12.86 -12.93
C LYS A 294 -17.71 11.40 -12.76
N LYS A 295 -16.76 10.90 -13.57
CA LYS A 295 -16.19 9.55 -13.39
C LYS A 295 -15.66 9.45 -11.96
N ARG A 296 -16.34 8.64 -11.13
CA ARG A 296 -15.89 8.29 -9.79
C ARG A 296 -14.81 7.22 -9.88
N PHE A 297 -13.81 7.32 -9.02
CA PHE A 297 -12.77 6.30 -8.88
C PHE A 297 -13.36 5.05 -8.26
N ASP A 298 -13.15 3.90 -8.90
CA ASP A 298 -13.58 2.60 -8.39
C ASP A 298 -12.37 1.87 -7.81
N TRP A 299 -12.27 1.84 -6.48
CA TRP A 299 -11.17 1.19 -5.76
C TRP A 299 -11.01 -0.29 -6.09
N TYR A 300 -12.07 -0.97 -6.54
CA TYR A 300 -12.07 -2.40 -6.83
C TYR A 300 -11.78 -2.75 -8.29
N SER A 301 -11.56 -1.73 -9.13
CA SER A 301 -11.21 -1.87 -10.55
C SER A 301 -9.72 -1.55 -10.83
N HIS A 302 -8.83 -1.84 -9.88
CA HIS A 302 -7.38 -1.60 -9.99
C HIS A 302 -6.56 -2.75 -9.39
N TRP A 303 -5.32 -2.89 -9.85
CA TRP A 303 -4.35 -3.83 -9.28
C TRP A 303 -3.66 -3.26 -8.05
N TYR A 304 -3.48 -4.08 -7.02
CA TYR A 304 -2.77 -3.71 -5.79
C TYR A 304 -1.59 -4.65 -5.54
N PRO A 305 -0.42 -4.12 -5.16
CA PRO A 305 0.72 -4.93 -4.79
C PRO A 305 0.48 -5.50 -3.39
N VAL A 306 0.67 -6.81 -3.23
CA VAL A 306 0.40 -7.51 -1.98
C VAL A 306 1.67 -7.65 -1.15
N MET A 307 2.72 -8.20 -1.75
CA MET A 307 3.98 -8.54 -1.07
C MET A 307 5.10 -8.85 -2.09
N PRO A 308 6.35 -8.43 -1.85
CA PRO A 308 7.52 -8.93 -2.57
C PRO A 308 7.71 -10.45 -2.42
N ILE A 309 8.01 -11.16 -3.51
CA ILE A 309 8.18 -12.63 -3.48
C ILE A 309 9.39 -13.06 -2.64
N CYS A 310 10.38 -12.19 -2.46
CA CYS A 310 11.55 -12.44 -1.63
C CYS A 310 11.23 -12.45 -0.12
N ASP A 311 10.05 -11.98 0.28
CA ASP A 311 9.54 -12.00 1.66
C ASP A 311 8.47 -13.08 1.87
N LEU A 312 8.23 -13.92 0.85
CA LEU A 312 7.29 -15.04 0.91
C LEU A 312 8.03 -16.37 0.91
N ASP A 313 7.68 -17.25 1.84
CA ASP A 313 8.15 -18.63 1.89
C ASP A 313 7.17 -19.55 1.14
N LYS A 314 7.63 -20.18 0.05
CA LYS A 314 6.82 -21.09 -0.78
C LYS A 314 6.31 -22.34 -0.03
N ARG A 315 6.77 -22.61 1.18
CA ARG A 315 6.39 -23.80 1.97
C ARG A 315 5.13 -23.59 2.80
N VAL A 316 4.74 -22.34 3.04
CA VAL A 316 3.62 -21.99 3.93
C VAL A 316 2.70 -20.96 3.28
N PRO A 317 1.39 -20.99 3.59
CA PRO A 317 0.49 -19.92 3.22
C PRO A 317 0.74 -18.66 4.08
N HIS A 318 0.44 -17.48 3.52
CA HIS A 318 0.70 -16.18 4.14
C HIS A 318 -0.58 -15.36 4.24
N ALA A 319 -0.99 -15.00 5.46
CA ALA A 319 -2.06 -14.05 5.69
C ALA A 319 -1.64 -12.65 5.22
N LYS A 320 -2.50 -12.01 4.44
CA LYS A 320 -2.36 -10.63 3.96
C LYS A 320 -3.72 -9.95 3.97
N LYS A 321 -3.69 -8.62 3.99
CA LYS A 321 -4.90 -7.80 3.85
C LYS A 321 -4.63 -6.67 2.86
N VAL A 322 -5.62 -6.40 2.01
CA VAL A 322 -5.64 -5.31 1.01
C VAL A 322 -7.08 -4.82 0.89
N LEU A 323 -7.33 -3.52 0.98
CA LEU A 323 -8.69 -2.93 0.93
C LEU A 323 -9.68 -3.60 1.90
N GLY A 324 -9.22 -3.99 3.09
CA GLY A 324 -10.05 -4.71 4.06
C GLY A 324 -10.44 -6.14 3.65
N LEU A 325 -9.92 -6.66 2.55
CA LEU A 325 -10.07 -8.06 2.13
C LEU A 325 -8.99 -8.90 2.83
N ASP A 326 -9.41 -9.94 3.53
CA ASP A 326 -8.51 -10.95 4.09
C ASP A 326 -8.11 -11.92 2.99
N LEU A 327 -6.81 -12.00 2.72
CA LEU A 327 -6.24 -12.73 1.60
C LEU A 327 -5.23 -13.76 2.10
N VAL A 328 -5.25 -14.94 1.51
CA VAL A 328 -4.18 -15.92 1.66
C VAL A 328 -3.34 -15.96 0.39
N VAL A 329 -2.06 -15.60 0.51
CA VAL A 329 -1.07 -15.75 -0.55
C VAL A 329 -0.35 -17.07 -0.34
N TRP A 330 -0.39 -17.97 -1.32
CA TRP A 330 0.21 -19.30 -1.19
C TRP A 330 0.80 -19.77 -2.52
N TRP A 331 1.73 -20.71 -2.43
CA TRP A 331 2.42 -21.28 -3.59
C TRP A 331 1.73 -22.56 -4.04
N ASP A 332 1.12 -22.54 -5.22
CA ASP A 332 0.60 -23.75 -5.86
C ASP A 332 1.75 -24.53 -6.47
N ARG A 333 2.09 -25.67 -5.88
CA ARG A 333 3.20 -26.51 -6.37
C ARG A 333 2.86 -27.24 -7.67
N ASN A 334 1.58 -27.39 -7.99
CA ASN A 334 1.15 -28.07 -9.22
C ASN A 334 1.28 -27.14 -10.42
N GLU A 335 0.94 -25.86 -10.24
CA GLU A 335 1.02 -24.84 -11.29
C GLU A 335 2.35 -24.06 -11.27
N ASN A 336 3.16 -24.22 -10.21
CA ASN A 336 4.42 -23.49 -10.00
C ASN A 336 4.21 -21.95 -9.99
N GLU A 337 3.13 -21.50 -9.34
CA GLU A 337 2.67 -20.11 -9.32
C GLU A 337 2.17 -19.68 -7.94
N TRP A 338 2.32 -18.38 -7.65
CA TRP A 338 1.65 -17.76 -6.50
C TRP A 338 0.17 -17.57 -6.80
N LYS A 339 -0.69 -17.97 -5.85
CA LYS A 339 -2.15 -17.80 -5.90
C LYS A 339 -2.61 -16.96 -4.72
N VAL A 340 -3.69 -16.21 -4.93
CA VAL A 340 -4.30 -15.36 -3.90
C VAL A 340 -5.77 -15.71 -3.77
N PHE A 341 -6.16 -16.26 -2.61
CA PHE A 341 -7.54 -16.60 -2.31
C PHE A 341 -8.10 -15.70 -1.22
N ASP A 342 -9.43 -15.67 -1.09
CA ASP A 342 -10.07 -15.23 0.14
C ASP A 342 -9.59 -16.11 1.30
N ASP A 343 -9.20 -15.49 2.41
CA ASP A 343 -8.62 -16.18 3.55
C ASP A 343 -9.68 -16.84 4.44
N THR A 344 -10.63 -17.52 3.80
CA THR A 344 -11.82 -18.06 4.45
C THR A 344 -12.13 -19.43 3.86
N CYS A 345 -12.06 -20.47 4.69
CA CYS A 345 -12.47 -21.80 4.27
C CYS A 345 -14.00 -21.86 4.13
N PRO A 346 -14.57 -22.27 2.97
CA PRO A 346 -16.02 -22.31 2.75
C PRO A 346 -16.75 -23.34 3.62
N HIS A 347 -16.03 -24.18 4.37
CA HIS A 347 -16.62 -25.15 5.29
C HIS A 347 -17.11 -24.48 6.59
N ARG A 348 -16.23 -23.78 7.32
CA ARG A 348 -16.52 -23.15 8.63
C ARG A 348 -15.74 -21.85 8.87
N LEU A 349 -15.39 -21.16 7.79
CA LEU A 349 -14.76 -19.85 7.79
C LEU A 349 -13.40 -19.80 8.50
N ALA A 350 -12.75 -20.94 8.71
CA ALA A 350 -11.41 -20.98 9.27
C ALA A 350 -10.41 -20.32 8.30
N PRO A 351 -9.47 -19.51 8.80
CA PRO A 351 -8.45 -18.89 7.96
C PRO A 351 -7.60 -19.95 7.29
N LEU A 352 -7.44 -19.82 5.97
CA LEU A 352 -6.64 -20.74 5.17
C LEU A 352 -5.14 -20.46 5.32
N SER A 353 -4.78 -19.23 5.68
CA SER A 353 -3.43 -18.81 6.05
C SER A 353 -2.84 -19.58 7.22
N ASP A 354 -3.70 -20.14 8.08
CA ASP A 354 -3.29 -20.95 9.22
C ASP A 354 -3.05 -22.42 8.84
N GLY A 355 -3.42 -22.76 7.61
CA GLY A 355 -3.27 -24.06 7.02
C GLY A 355 -1.83 -24.37 6.60
N ARG A 356 -1.71 -25.26 5.62
CA ARG A 356 -0.43 -25.69 5.06
C ARG A 356 -0.57 -26.04 3.60
N ILE A 357 0.55 -26.15 2.90
CA ILE A 357 0.61 -26.77 1.58
C ILE A 357 0.76 -28.28 1.78
N ASP A 358 -0.26 -29.06 1.43
CA ASP A 358 -0.25 -30.52 1.60
C ASP A 358 0.80 -31.18 0.69
N GLN A 359 1.12 -32.45 0.94
CA GLN A 359 2.12 -33.21 0.17
C GLN A 359 1.83 -33.33 -1.34
N TRP A 360 0.61 -33.06 -1.78
CA TRP A 360 0.19 -33.03 -3.19
C TRP A 360 0.16 -31.61 -3.76
N GLY A 361 0.70 -30.62 -3.05
CA GLY A 361 0.83 -29.26 -3.54
C GLY A 361 -0.42 -28.40 -3.43
N ARG A 362 -1.43 -28.82 -2.66
CA ARG A 362 -2.71 -28.10 -2.51
C ARG A 362 -2.74 -27.28 -1.23
N LEU A 363 -3.55 -26.22 -1.20
CA LEU A 363 -3.81 -25.47 0.01
C LEU A 363 -4.76 -26.26 0.92
N GLN A 364 -4.28 -26.62 2.11
CA GLN A 364 -5.03 -27.40 3.09
C GLN A 364 -5.43 -26.56 4.30
N CYS A 365 -6.72 -26.52 4.60
CA CYS A 365 -7.25 -25.84 5.78
C CYS A 365 -6.78 -26.52 7.08
N VAL A 366 -6.39 -25.73 8.08
CA VAL A 366 -5.91 -26.20 9.39
C VAL A 366 -6.96 -27.01 10.16
N TYR A 367 -8.24 -26.71 9.96
CA TYR A 367 -9.29 -27.20 10.86
C TYR A 367 -9.73 -28.64 10.53
N HIS A 368 -10.30 -28.86 9.34
CA HIS A 368 -10.77 -30.19 8.92
C HIS A 368 -9.99 -30.77 7.75
N GLY A 369 -8.86 -30.16 7.38
CA GLY A 369 -7.96 -30.69 6.37
C GLY A 369 -8.51 -30.66 4.94
N TRP A 370 -9.56 -29.89 4.66
CA TRP A 370 -10.08 -29.71 3.30
C TRP A 370 -8.99 -29.11 2.41
N CYS A 371 -8.76 -29.70 1.23
CA CYS A 371 -7.71 -29.27 0.31
C CYS A 371 -8.29 -28.64 -0.96
N PHE A 372 -7.68 -27.55 -1.41
CA PHE A 372 -8.10 -26.77 -2.58
C PHE A 372 -6.94 -26.65 -3.59
N ASN A 373 -7.23 -26.75 -4.89
CA ASN A 373 -6.25 -26.47 -5.95
C ASN A 373 -6.16 -24.95 -6.24
N GLY A 374 -5.28 -24.54 -7.15
CA GLY A 374 -5.12 -23.14 -7.60
C GLY A 374 -6.35 -22.48 -8.21
N ASN A 375 -7.37 -23.25 -8.61
CA ASN A 375 -8.66 -22.74 -9.09
C ASN A 375 -9.70 -22.57 -7.97
N GLY A 376 -9.33 -22.88 -6.71
CA GLY A 376 -10.23 -22.81 -5.55
C GLY A 376 -11.17 -24.00 -5.42
N ASP A 377 -11.09 -25.01 -6.31
CA ASP A 377 -11.92 -26.20 -6.23
C ASP A 377 -11.51 -27.06 -5.02
N CYS A 378 -12.47 -27.50 -4.21
CA CYS A 378 -12.20 -28.53 -3.22
C CYS A 378 -11.87 -29.86 -3.91
N LYS A 379 -10.67 -30.38 -3.67
CA LYS A 379 -10.16 -31.64 -4.23
C LYS A 379 -10.13 -32.79 -3.23
N LEU A 380 -10.13 -32.49 -1.93
CA LEU A 380 -10.15 -33.52 -0.89
C LEU A 380 -10.90 -33.01 0.33
N ILE A 381 -11.81 -33.85 0.81
CA ILE A 381 -12.46 -33.72 2.11
C ILE A 381 -12.07 -34.98 2.88
N PRO A 382 -11.13 -34.91 3.86
CA PRO A 382 -10.63 -36.10 4.53
C PRO A 382 -11.70 -36.96 5.21
N GLN A 383 -12.82 -36.35 5.60
CA GLN A 383 -13.94 -37.00 6.28
C GLN A 383 -15.02 -37.52 5.32
N ALA A 384 -14.88 -37.31 4.01
CA ALA A 384 -15.82 -37.79 3.01
C ALA A 384 -15.36 -39.14 2.44
N PRO A 385 -16.29 -40.04 2.05
CA PRO A 385 -15.95 -41.21 1.26
C PRO A 385 -15.26 -40.81 -0.05
N LEU A 386 -14.31 -41.63 -0.52
CA LEU A 386 -13.59 -41.40 -1.78
C LEU A 386 -14.55 -41.31 -2.98
N ASP A 387 -15.70 -42.00 -2.91
CA ASP A 387 -16.69 -42.09 -3.98
C ASP A 387 -17.77 -40.98 -3.93
N GLY A 388 -17.63 -40.03 -3.00
CA GLY A 388 -18.64 -38.98 -2.77
C GLY A 388 -19.75 -39.41 -1.79
N PRO A 389 -20.73 -38.54 -1.48
CA PRO A 389 -21.85 -38.94 -0.64
C PRO A 389 -22.68 -40.03 -1.35
N PRO A 390 -23.25 -41.00 -0.60
CA PRO A 390 -24.22 -41.95 -1.14
C PRO A 390 -25.47 -41.27 -1.69
#